data_AF-A0AA39SVQ5-F1
#
_entry.id   AF-A0AA39SVQ5-F1
#
_cell.length_a   1.000
_cell.length_b   1.000
_cell.length_c   1.000
_cell.angle_alpha   90.00
_cell.angle_beta   90.00
_cell.angle_gamma   90.00
#
_symmetry.space_group_name_H-M   'P 1'
#
loop_
_entity.id
_entity.type
_entity.pdbx_description
1 polymer ?
#
loop_
_entity_poly.entity_id
_entity_poly.type
_entity_poly.pdbx_seq_one_letter_code
_entity_poly.pdbx_strand_id
1 'polypeptide(L)'
;MVDSQEISVIIFLNRHSCVLPLPQVVILIIIPKMAGSRSLNTKELLKFVVIFQYIPRFIRIHPLYKEVTKTSGILTETAWAGAAFNLFLYMLASHVLGAFWYLFSIERETVCWRQACVGRPECFLYCERGGSDNTFLSDSCPVQTPNTTLFDFGIFLDALQSGVVESTYFPTKFFYCFWWGLQNLSSLGQNLKTSTYVWEICFAVAISISGLVLFSFLIGNMQTYLQSTTTRLEEMRVKRRDAEQWMSHRLLPDTLRERIRRYEQYKWQETRGVDEENLLCNLPKDLKRDIKRHLCLALLMRVPMFEKMDEQLWMHCAIVSSQFYTRRKATLFGRVIR
;
A
#
# COMPACT_ATOMS: atom_id res chain seq x y z
N MET A 1 -3.71 -35.00 -7.48
CA MET A 1 -4.57 -34.69 -6.33
C MET A 1 -3.65 -34.67 -5.13
N VAL A 2 -3.32 -33.50 -4.59
CA VAL A 2 -2.55 -33.39 -3.34
C VAL A 2 -3.55 -33.58 -2.22
N ASP A 3 -3.36 -34.60 -1.38
CA ASP A 3 -4.33 -35.04 -0.39
C ASP A 3 -4.69 -33.92 0.59
N SER A 4 -5.97 -33.74 0.88
CA SER A 4 -6.45 -32.76 1.87
C SER A 4 -5.84 -32.96 3.26
N GLN A 5 -5.35 -34.17 3.57
CA GLN A 5 -4.58 -34.46 4.78
C GLN A 5 -3.18 -33.84 4.76
N GLU A 6 -2.45 -33.88 3.64
CA GLU A 6 -1.13 -33.24 3.52
C GLU A 6 -1.24 -31.72 3.69
N ILE A 7 -2.25 -31.10 3.08
CA ILE A 7 -2.51 -29.66 3.21
C ILE A 7 -2.82 -29.28 4.66
N SER A 8 -3.61 -30.10 5.38
CA SER A 8 -3.95 -29.86 6.79
C SER A 8 -2.75 -30.00 7.72
N VAL A 9 -1.89 -30.99 7.47
CA VAL A 9 -0.63 -31.19 8.20
C VAL A 9 0.35 -30.04 7.94
N ILE A 10 0.46 -29.57 6.68
CA ILE A 10 1.29 -28.41 6.33
C ILE A 10 0.78 -27.13 7.03
N ILE A 11 -0.54 -26.92 7.08
CA ILE A 11 -1.15 -25.78 7.79
C ILE A 11 -0.90 -25.86 9.30
N PHE A 12 -1.00 -27.06 9.89
CA PHE A 12 -0.77 -27.30 11.31
C PHE A 12 0.71 -27.11 11.70
N LEU A 13 1.64 -27.67 10.91
CA LEU A 13 3.08 -27.49 11.08
C LEU A 13 3.50 -26.02 10.90
N ASN A 14 2.90 -25.32 9.93
CA ASN A 14 3.07 -23.88 9.76
C ASN A 14 2.55 -23.08 10.96
N ARG A 15 1.45 -23.50 11.59
CA ARG A 15 0.88 -22.83 12.78
C ARG A 15 1.82 -22.90 13.97
N HIS A 16 2.41 -24.05 14.24
CA HIS A 16 3.35 -24.21 15.36
C HIS A 16 4.71 -23.56 15.10
N SER A 17 5.27 -23.74 13.90
CA SER A 17 6.58 -23.14 13.53
C SER A 17 6.53 -21.61 13.51
N CYS A 18 5.38 -21.02 13.22
CA CYS A 18 5.17 -19.57 13.15
C CYS A 18 5.10 -18.87 14.52
N VAL A 19 4.62 -19.58 15.56
CA VAL A 19 4.37 -19.00 16.90
C VAL A 19 5.62 -19.07 17.79
N LEU A 20 6.51 -20.03 17.56
CA LEU A 20 7.68 -20.21 18.39
C LEU A 20 8.71 -19.08 18.15
N PRO A 21 9.19 -18.39 19.20
CA PRO A 21 10.22 -17.36 19.11
C PRO A 21 11.63 -17.99 18.98
N LEU A 22 11.77 -18.98 18.08
CA LEU A 22 13.03 -19.71 17.86
C LEU A 22 14.22 -18.77 17.59
N PRO A 23 14.08 -17.68 16.79
CA PRO A 23 15.14 -16.72 16.58
C PRO A 23 15.55 -16.01 17.86
N GLN A 24 14.58 -15.54 18.66
CA GLN A 24 14.87 -14.84 19.91
C GLN A 24 15.55 -15.77 20.94
N VAL A 25 15.12 -17.03 21.01
CA VAL A 25 15.71 -18.03 21.91
C VAL A 25 17.16 -18.33 21.53
N VAL A 26 17.44 -18.54 20.23
CA VAL A 26 18.81 -18.84 19.78
C VAL A 26 19.72 -17.62 19.97
N ILE A 27 19.25 -16.42 19.63
CA ILE A 27 20.04 -15.18 19.75
C ILE A 27 20.38 -14.84 21.20
N LEU A 28 19.41 -14.92 22.11
CA LEU A 28 19.58 -14.47 23.50
C LEU A 28 20.24 -15.53 24.40
N ILE A 29 20.05 -16.82 24.12
CA ILE A 29 20.43 -17.90 25.04
C ILE A 29 21.60 -18.73 24.50
N ILE A 30 21.62 -19.01 23.19
CA ILE A 30 22.56 -19.96 22.59
C ILE A 30 23.82 -19.25 22.08
N ILE A 31 23.68 -18.18 21.28
CA ILE A 31 24.81 -17.42 20.72
C ILE A 31 25.82 -16.94 21.79
N PRO A 32 25.42 -16.29 22.90
CA PRO A 32 26.39 -15.80 23.89
C PRO A 32 27.14 -16.91 24.64
N LYS A 33 26.67 -18.16 24.56
CA LYS A 33 27.31 -19.32 25.22
C LYS A 33 28.25 -20.10 24.30
N MET A 34 28.39 -19.67 23.04
CA MET A 34 29.08 -20.43 22.01
C MET A 34 30.40 -19.76 21.60
N ALA A 35 31.48 -20.53 21.60
CA ALA A 35 32.82 -20.12 21.16
C ALA A 35 33.30 -20.92 19.93
N GLY A 36 34.13 -20.29 19.10
CA GLY A 36 34.84 -20.94 17.98
C GLY A 36 33.93 -21.37 16.81
N SER A 37 34.34 -22.43 16.09
CA SER A 37 33.68 -22.95 14.88
C SER A 37 32.20 -23.34 15.06
N ARG A 38 31.79 -23.67 16.29
CA ARG A 38 30.37 -23.94 16.62
C ARG A 38 29.51 -22.70 16.41
N SER A 39 30.02 -21.50 16.72
CA SER A 39 29.33 -20.22 16.51
C SER A 39 28.94 -20.02 15.04
N LEU A 40 29.80 -20.44 14.11
CA LEU A 40 29.55 -20.31 12.68
C LEU A 40 28.39 -21.20 12.21
N ASN A 41 28.44 -22.50 12.51
CA ASN A 41 27.39 -23.44 12.12
C ASN A 41 26.03 -23.05 12.71
N THR A 42 26.03 -22.52 13.95
CA THR A 42 24.80 -22.02 14.57
C THR A 42 24.30 -20.72 13.97
N LYS A 43 25.18 -19.79 13.55
CA LYS A 43 24.78 -18.56 12.85
C LYS A 43 24.16 -18.85 11.48
N GLU A 44 24.76 -19.76 10.71
CA GLU A 44 24.21 -20.20 9.42
C GLU A 44 22.86 -20.91 9.62
N LEU A 45 22.78 -21.86 10.57
CA LEU A 45 21.53 -22.55 10.91
C LEU A 45 20.44 -21.55 11.35
N LEU A 46 20.79 -20.55 12.16
CA LEU A 46 19.86 -19.52 12.62
C LEU A 46 19.33 -18.66 11.47
N LYS A 47 20.19 -18.28 10.51
CA LYS A 47 19.77 -17.56 9.31
C LYS A 47 18.73 -18.37 8.53
N PHE A 48 18.98 -19.66 8.31
CA PHE A 48 18.02 -20.57 7.68
C PHE A 48 16.72 -20.68 8.47
N VAL A 49 16.78 -20.82 9.80
CA VAL A 49 15.58 -20.90 10.67
C VAL A 49 14.76 -19.61 10.62
N VAL A 50 15.41 -18.44 10.63
CA VAL A 50 14.73 -17.14 10.51
C VAL A 50 13.99 -17.03 9.19
N ILE A 51 14.66 -17.33 8.07
CA ILE A 51 14.05 -17.28 6.72
C ILE A 51 12.89 -18.29 6.62
N PHE A 52 13.12 -19.52 7.08
CA PHE A 52 12.13 -20.60 7.05
C PHE A 52 10.90 -20.31 7.92
N GLN A 53 11.04 -19.56 9.03
CA GLN A 53 9.91 -19.09 9.82
C GLN A 53 9.19 -17.88 9.23
N TYR A 54 9.91 -17.04 8.48
CA TYR A 54 9.36 -15.82 7.89
C TYR A 54 8.38 -16.13 6.76
N ILE A 55 8.66 -17.15 5.94
CA ILE A 55 7.81 -17.57 4.82
C ILE A 55 6.39 -17.99 5.29
N PRO A 56 6.22 -18.89 6.28
CA PRO A 56 4.93 -19.24 6.87
C PRO A 56 4.17 -18.04 7.47
N ARG A 57 4.89 -17.12 8.12
CA ARG A 57 4.33 -15.89 8.68
C ARG A 57 3.74 -15.02 7.58
N PHE A 58 4.44 -14.87 6.47
CA PHE A 58 3.99 -14.11 5.31
C PHE A 58 2.77 -14.77 4.64
N ILE A 59 2.78 -16.09 4.47
CA ILE A 59 1.65 -16.85 3.92
C ILE A 59 0.38 -16.67 4.76
N ARG A 60 0.50 -16.55 6.09
CA ARG A 60 -0.63 -16.30 7.00
C ARG A 60 -1.17 -14.87 6.96
N ILE A 61 -0.36 -13.90 6.56
CA ILE A 61 -0.80 -12.52 6.38
C ILE A 61 -1.73 -12.41 5.16
N HIS A 62 -1.56 -13.24 4.14
CA HIS A 62 -2.40 -13.21 2.93
C HIS A 62 -3.91 -13.47 3.18
N PRO A 63 -4.36 -14.53 3.88
CA PRO A 63 -5.77 -14.72 4.17
C PRO A 63 -6.31 -13.66 5.14
N LEU A 64 -5.49 -13.18 6.08
CA LEU A 64 -5.87 -12.05 6.96
C LEU A 64 -6.08 -10.78 6.14
N TYR A 65 -5.20 -10.50 5.19
CA TYR A 65 -5.31 -9.39 4.25
C TYR A 65 -6.59 -9.52 3.41
N LYS A 66 -6.84 -10.71 2.84
CA LYS A 66 -8.04 -10.98 2.04
C LYS A 66 -9.32 -10.80 2.86
N GLU A 67 -9.35 -11.28 4.10
CA GLU A 67 -10.50 -11.15 5.00
C GLU A 67 -10.71 -9.70 5.41
N VAL A 68 -9.66 -8.95 5.77
CA VAL A 68 -9.76 -7.52 6.08
C VAL A 68 -10.24 -6.71 4.87
N THR A 69 -9.74 -7.00 3.66
CA THR A 69 -10.22 -6.31 2.44
C THR A 69 -11.66 -6.66 2.06
N LYS A 70 -12.16 -7.83 2.46
CA LYS A 70 -13.51 -8.30 2.16
C LYS A 70 -14.54 -7.80 3.18
N THR A 71 -14.17 -7.78 4.45
CA THR A 71 -15.06 -7.51 5.58
C THR A 71 -15.05 -6.02 5.97
N SER A 72 -13.95 -5.34 5.72
CA SER A 72 -13.82 -3.90 5.94
C SER A 72 -13.95 -3.15 4.61
N GLY A 73 -15.18 -2.74 4.28
CA GLY A 73 -15.41 -1.67 3.32
C GLY A 73 -14.67 -0.37 3.68
N ILE A 74 -14.05 -0.27 4.86
CA ILE A 74 -13.24 0.86 5.36
C ILE A 74 -12.00 1.15 4.49
N LEU A 75 -11.34 0.13 3.90
CA LEU A 75 -10.22 0.40 2.96
C LEU A 75 -10.74 0.96 1.61
N THR A 76 -12.02 0.78 1.34
CA THR A 76 -12.74 1.28 0.14
C THR A 76 -13.62 2.50 0.40
N GLU A 77 -13.91 2.86 1.67
CA GLU A 77 -14.82 3.97 2.02
C GLU A 77 -14.14 5.33 1.83
N THR A 78 -12.83 5.40 2.00
CA THR A 78 -12.09 6.65 1.83
C THR A 78 -10.87 6.43 0.94
N ALA A 79 -10.88 7.06 -0.24
CA ALA A 79 -9.87 6.86 -1.30
C ALA A 79 -8.40 7.06 -0.84
N TRP A 80 -8.18 7.86 0.21
CA TRP A 80 -6.85 8.07 0.80
C TRP A 80 -6.33 6.89 1.62
N ALA A 81 -7.21 6.10 2.26
CA ALA A 81 -6.81 4.95 3.09
C ALA A 81 -6.16 3.85 2.25
N GLY A 82 -6.70 3.59 1.06
CA GLY A 82 -6.11 2.66 0.10
C GLY A 82 -4.75 3.12 -0.43
N ALA A 83 -4.58 4.42 -0.69
CA ALA A 83 -3.29 4.99 -1.10
C ALA A 83 -2.24 4.89 0.00
N ALA A 84 -2.59 5.23 1.24
CA ALA A 84 -1.72 5.11 2.40
C ALA A 84 -1.31 3.66 2.67
N PHE A 85 -2.23 2.71 2.50
CA PHE A 85 -1.94 1.29 2.63
C PHE A 85 -0.96 0.77 1.57
N ASN A 86 -1.16 1.15 0.30
CA ASN A 86 -0.23 0.78 -0.78
C ASN A 86 1.16 1.39 -0.56
N LEU A 87 1.22 2.64 -0.10
CA LEU A 87 2.48 3.27 0.27
C LEU A 87 3.15 2.52 1.43
N PHE A 88 2.39 2.10 2.45
CA PHE A 88 2.92 1.32 3.56
C PHE A 88 3.54 -0.01 3.08
N LEU A 89 2.88 -0.73 2.17
CA LEU A 89 3.44 -1.95 1.58
C LEU A 89 4.73 -1.69 0.80
N TYR A 90 4.79 -0.57 0.06
CA TYR A 90 5.98 -0.16 -0.67
C TYR A 90 7.17 0.15 0.27
N MET A 91 6.89 0.85 1.37
CA MET A 91 7.87 1.15 2.42
C MET A 91 8.35 -0.14 3.12
N LEU A 92 7.44 -1.08 3.39
CA LEU A 92 7.79 -2.38 3.97
C LEU A 92 8.70 -3.19 3.04
N ALA A 93 8.38 -3.25 1.74
CA ALA A 93 9.23 -3.92 0.74
C ALA A 93 10.62 -3.29 0.67
N SER A 94 10.70 -1.96 0.70
CA SER A 94 11.96 -1.21 0.73
C SER A 94 12.81 -1.54 1.96
N HIS A 95 12.18 -1.66 3.13
CA HIS A 95 12.86 -2.07 4.35
C HIS A 95 13.42 -3.49 4.26
N VAL A 96 12.62 -4.45 3.78
CA VAL A 96 13.05 -5.84 3.60
C VAL A 96 14.24 -5.94 2.64
N LEU A 97 14.19 -5.20 1.53
CA LEU A 97 15.26 -5.15 0.54
C LEU A 97 16.55 -4.56 1.12
N GLY A 98 16.44 -3.47 1.88
CA GLY A 98 17.57 -2.90 2.62
C GLY A 98 18.18 -3.85 3.65
N ALA A 99 17.35 -4.63 4.34
CA ALA A 99 17.81 -5.63 5.31
C ALA A 99 18.57 -6.79 4.62
N PHE A 100 18.09 -7.26 3.47
CA PHE A 100 18.83 -8.25 2.67
C PHE A 100 20.16 -7.70 2.16
N TRP A 101 20.19 -6.46 1.69
CA TRP A 101 21.43 -5.81 1.27
C TRP A 101 22.44 -5.69 2.42
N TYR A 102 22.01 -5.29 3.61
CA TYR A 102 22.85 -5.27 4.81
C TYR A 102 23.44 -6.65 5.14
N LEU A 103 22.59 -7.69 5.14
CA LEU A 103 23.01 -9.06 5.43
C LEU A 103 24.01 -9.58 4.39
N PHE A 104 23.73 -9.37 3.11
CA PHE A 104 24.61 -9.77 2.03
C PHE A 104 25.94 -8.99 2.02
N SER A 105 25.94 -7.75 2.50
CA SER A 105 27.18 -6.98 2.67
C SER A 105 28.12 -7.64 3.68
N ILE A 106 27.58 -8.05 4.84
CA ILE A 106 28.34 -8.80 5.86
C ILE A 106 28.83 -10.14 5.30
N GLU A 107 27.99 -10.86 4.56
CA GLU A 107 28.37 -12.14 3.97
C GLU A 107 29.46 -11.97 2.92
N ARG A 108 29.38 -10.92 2.09
CA ARG A 108 30.38 -10.63 1.07
C ARG A 108 31.74 -10.28 1.68
N GLU A 109 31.74 -9.47 2.73
CA GLU A 109 32.93 -9.16 3.53
C GLU A 109 33.52 -10.42 4.18
N THR A 110 32.68 -11.26 4.78
CA THR A 110 33.12 -12.53 5.38
C THR A 110 33.73 -13.47 4.35
N VAL A 111 33.21 -13.51 3.11
CA VAL A 111 33.78 -14.29 2.02
C VAL A 111 35.18 -13.78 1.66
N CYS A 112 35.36 -12.47 1.56
CA CYS A 112 36.68 -11.88 1.30
C CYS A 112 37.68 -12.28 2.41
N TRP A 113 37.30 -12.09 3.67
CA TRP A 113 38.16 -12.46 4.80
C TRP A 113 38.51 -13.95 4.82
N ARG A 114 37.56 -14.84 4.50
CA ARG A 114 37.83 -16.28 4.37
C ARG A 114 38.83 -16.58 3.28
N GLN A 115 38.74 -15.91 2.13
CA GLN A 115 39.69 -16.08 1.03
C GLN A 115 41.09 -15.60 1.42
N ALA A 116 41.20 -14.45 2.10
CA ALA A 116 42.46 -13.92 2.61
C ALA A 116 43.14 -14.85 3.64
N CYS A 117 42.34 -15.65 4.34
CA CYS A 117 42.82 -16.58 5.37
C CYS A 117 43.18 -17.97 4.86
N VAL A 118 42.93 -18.29 3.59
CA VAL A 118 43.34 -19.57 3.00
C VAL A 118 44.87 -19.67 3.07
N GLY A 119 45.38 -20.70 3.76
CA GLY A 119 46.81 -20.94 3.90
C GLY A 119 47.48 -20.25 5.10
N ARG A 120 46.73 -19.55 5.97
CA ARG A 120 47.25 -18.96 7.22
C ARG A 120 46.67 -19.68 8.44
N PRO A 121 47.47 -20.47 9.18
CA PRO A 121 46.98 -21.26 10.33
C PRO A 121 46.53 -20.41 11.53
N GLU A 122 46.99 -19.16 11.63
CA GLU A 122 46.68 -18.23 12.73
C GLU A 122 45.65 -17.15 12.33
N CYS A 123 44.79 -17.41 11.33
CA CYS A 123 43.70 -16.49 11.02
C CYS A 123 42.44 -16.83 11.84
N PHE A 124 42.19 -16.04 12.89
CA PHE A 124 40.97 -16.10 13.68
C PHE A 124 40.01 -14.98 13.25
N LEU A 125 39.05 -15.33 12.38
CA LEU A 125 37.95 -14.44 11.95
C LEU A 125 36.88 -14.23 13.03
N TYR A 126 37.03 -14.90 14.17
CA TYR A 126 36.08 -14.90 15.27
C TYR A 126 36.84 -14.65 16.57
N CYS A 127 36.19 -14.01 17.54
CA CYS A 127 36.78 -13.77 18.86
C CYS A 127 37.11 -15.09 19.57
N GLU A 128 38.32 -15.60 19.35
CA GLU A 128 39.02 -16.46 20.30
C GLU A 128 39.82 -15.58 21.26
N ARG A 129 40.01 -16.05 22.48
CA ARG A 129 40.47 -15.24 23.63
C ARG A 129 41.96 -14.85 23.57
N GLY A 130 42.59 -14.91 22.40
CA GLY A 130 43.95 -14.45 22.11
C GLY A 130 43.93 -13.56 20.88
N GLY A 131 44.27 -12.28 21.05
CA GLY A 131 44.23 -11.30 19.96
C GLY A 131 45.31 -11.60 18.91
N SER A 132 44.90 -12.03 17.73
CA SER A 132 45.75 -12.00 16.54
C SER A 132 45.70 -10.62 15.90
N ASP A 133 46.83 -10.18 15.37
CA ASP A 133 46.92 -8.96 14.58
C ASP A 133 46.30 -9.21 13.19
N ASN A 134 45.02 -8.81 13.05
CA ASN A 134 44.23 -9.01 11.85
C ASN A 134 44.35 -7.85 10.84
N THR A 135 45.36 -6.98 10.98
CA THR A 135 45.61 -5.85 10.06
C THR A 135 45.72 -6.27 8.59
N PHE A 136 46.23 -7.48 8.31
CA PHE A 136 46.34 -8.04 6.95
C PHE A 136 44.99 -8.25 6.25
N LEU A 137 43.88 -8.36 6.99
CA LEU A 137 42.54 -8.50 6.41
C LEU A 137 42.14 -7.22 5.67
N SER A 138 42.48 -6.06 6.21
CA SER A 138 42.21 -4.76 5.57
C SER A 138 42.99 -4.60 4.27
N ASP A 139 44.22 -5.13 4.21
CA ASP A 139 45.06 -5.10 3.00
C ASP A 139 44.51 -6.04 1.91
N SER A 140 44.04 -7.22 2.32
CA SER A 140 43.51 -8.24 1.40
C SER A 140 42.08 -7.92 0.94
N CYS A 141 41.33 -7.20 1.77
CA CYS A 141 39.94 -6.81 1.56
C CYS A 141 39.78 -5.29 1.69
N PRO A 142 40.33 -4.50 0.75
CA PRO A 142 40.37 -3.06 0.90
C PRO A 142 39.01 -2.42 0.63
N VAL A 143 38.37 -1.91 1.68
CA VAL A 143 37.07 -1.21 1.62
C VAL A 143 37.25 0.29 1.33
N GLN A 144 38.21 0.94 2.01
CA GLN A 144 38.40 2.41 1.94
C GLN A 144 39.03 2.85 0.62
N THR A 145 39.98 2.07 0.11
CA THR A 145 40.63 2.26 -1.20
C THR A 145 40.37 1.03 -2.06
N PRO A 146 39.18 0.94 -2.70
CA PRO A 146 38.74 -0.28 -3.36
C PRO A 146 39.72 -0.70 -4.45
N ASN A 147 40.14 -1.96 -4.41
CA ASN A 147 40.93 -2.56 -5.47
C ASN A 147 40.19 -3.77 -6.04
N THR A 148 39.52 -3.58 -7.17
CA THR A 148 38.73 -4.61 -7.85
C THR A 148 39.57 -5.79 -8.35
N THR A 149 40.90 -5.64 -8.42
CA THR A 149 41.80 -6.75 -8.76
C THR A 149 42.03 -7.71 -7.59
N LEU A 150 41.90 -7.23 -6.35
CA LEU A 150 42.01 -8.05 -5.14
C LEU A 150 40.66 -8.68 -4.78
N PHE A 151 39.63 -7.84 -4.61
CA PHE A 151 38.29 -8.30 -4.35
C PHE A 151 37.28 -7.22 -4.72
N ASP A 152 36.28 -7.59 -5.53
CA ASP A 152 35.20 -6.69 -5.91
C ASP A 152 33.97 -6.91 -5.02
N PHE A 153 33.61 -5.86 -4.26
CA PHE A 153 32.44 -5.82 -3.39
C PHE A 153 31.16 -5.40 -4.13
N GLY A 154 31.28 -4.80 -5.32
CA GLY A 154 30.16 -4.36 -6.14
C GLY A 154 29.15 -3.51 -5.37
N ILE A 155 27.85 -3.87 -5.45
CA ILE A 155 26.74 -3.14 -4.80
C ILE A 155 26.83 -3.11 -3.27
N PHE A 156 27.65 -3.96 -2.66
CA PHE A 156 27.81 -4.03 -1.20
C PHE A 156 28.90 -3.09 -0.68
N LEU A 157 29.73 -2.53 -1.56
CA LEU A 157 30.83 -1.64 -1.19
C LEU A 157 30.35 -0.43 -0.39
N ASP A 158 29.21 0.16 -0.79
CA ASP A 158 28.61 1.33 -0.14
C ASP A 158 28.23 1.06 1.33
N ALA A 159 27.76 -0.15 1.66
CA ALA A 159 27.48 -0.54 3.05
C ALA A 159 28.76 -0.59 3.90
N LEU A 160 29.85 -1.07 3.31
CA LEU A 160 31.12 -1.21 4.01
C LEU A 160 31.79 0.15 4.19
N GLN A 161 31.82 0.98 3.14
CA GLN A 161 32.44 2.31 3.18
C GLN A 161 31.71 3.30 4.09
N SER A 162 30.38 3.21 4.17
CA SER A 162 29.57 4.06 5.06
C SER A 162 29.75 3.72 6.54
N GLY A 163 30.41 2.61 6.87
CA GLY A 163 30.56 2.12 8.25
C GLY A 163 29.24 1.63 8.86
N VAL A 164 28.17 1.44 8.07
CA VAL A 164 26.88 0.97 8.60
C VAL A 164 26.97 -0.45 9.14
N VAL A 165 27.85 -1.27 8.55
CA VAL A 165 28.11 -2.65 9.02
C VAL A 165 28.76 -2.64 10.40
N GLU A 166 29.79 -1.80 10.59
CA GLU A 166 30.60 -1.69 11.80
C GLU A 166 29.90 -0.95 12.95
N SER A 167 29.01 -0.02 12.63
CA SER A 167 28.29 0.79 13.64
C SER A 167 27.63 -0.09 14.71
N THR A 168 27.56 0.36 15.96
CA THR A 168 26.79 -0.32 17.02
C THR A 168 25.39 0.26 17.20
N TYR A 169 25.13 1.45 16.62
CA TYR A 169 23.90 2.20 16.83
C TYR A 169 22.80 1.76 15.87
N PHE A 170 21.74 1.16 16.42
CA PHE A 170 20.66 0.57 15.63
C PHE A 170 19.93 1.56 14.70
N PRO A 171 19.55 2.78 15.13
CA PRO A 171 18.83 3.71 14.25
C PRO A 171 19.60 4.09 12.99
N THR A 172 20.93 4.27 13.08
CA THR A 172 21.76 4.54 11.90
C THR A 172 21.69 3.39 10.91
N LYS A 173 21.80 2.15 11.39
CA LYS A 173 21.63 0.95 10.53
C LYS A 173 20.26 0.90 9.88
N PHE A 174 19.23 1.08 10.70
CA PHE A 174 17.84 0.98 10.26
C PHE A 174 17.53 2.00 9.15
N PHE A 175 17.78 3.29 9.40
CA PHE A 175 17.43 4.34 8.44
C PHE A 175 18.30 4.31 7.19
N TYR A 176 19.59 3.98 7.32
CA TYR A 176 20.49 3.93 6.16
C TYR A 176 20.17 2.75 5.23
N CYS A 177 19.95 1.56 5.79
CA CYS A 177 19.54 0.39 5.00
C CYS A 177 18.15 0.59 4.39
N PHE A 178 17.22 1.17 5.16
CA PHE A 178 15.90 1.53 4.66
C PHE A 178 15.98 2.52 3.48
N TRP A 179 16.80 3.56 3.61
CA TRP A 179 17.05 4.55 2.57
C TRP A 179 17.62 3.90 1.30
N TRP A 180 18.67 3.09 1.43
CA TRP A 180 19.27 2.37 0.31
C TRP A 180 18.24 1.50 -0.41
N GLY A 181 17.41 0.77 0.36
CA GLY A 181 16.37 -0.08 -0.20
C GLY A 181 15.28 0.71 -0.92
N LEU A 182 14.82 1.82 -0.33
CA LEU A 182 13.83 2.71 -0.92
C LEU A 182 14.33 3.35 -2.22
N GLN A 183 15.58 3.82 -2.23
CA GLN A 183 16.20 4.43 -3.40
C GLN A 183 16.29 3.45 -4.57
N ASN A 184 16.79 2.23 -4.34
CA ASN A 184 16.98 1.26 -5.41
C ASN A 184 15.66 0.66 -5.90
N LEU A 185 14.69 0.46 -5.02
CA LEU A 185 13.36 0.03 -5.42
C LEU A 185 12.64 1.09 -6.28
N SER A 186 12.78 2.37 -5.91
CA SER A 186 12.15 3.49 -6.62
C SER A 186 12.83 3.86 -7.93
N SER A 187 14.14 3.62 -8.03
CA SER A 187 14.92 3.86 -9.25
C SER A 187 15.09 2.61 -10.12
N LEU A 188 14.36 1.52 -9.83
CA LEU A 188 14.40 0.26 -10.59
C LEU A 188 15.81 -0.36 -10.66
N GLY A 189 16.66 -0.07 -9.67
CA GLY A 189 18.04 -0.54 -9.61
C GLY A 189 18.99 0.09 -10.63
N GLN A 190 18.62 1.21 -11.27
CA GLN A 190 19.43 1.84 -12.33
C GLN A 190 20.84 2.27 -11.88
N ASN A 191 21.02 2.58 -10.60
CA ASN A 191 22.30 3.03 -10.05
C ASN A 191 23.15 1.88 -9.46
N LEU A 192 22.71 0.62 -9.60
CA LEU A 192 23.44 -0.53 -9.10
C LEU A 192 24.62 -0.87 -10.02
N LYS A 193 25.83 -0.81 -9.48
CA LYS A 193 27.06 -1.25 -10.14
C LYS A 193 27.44 -2.62 -9.62
N THR A 194 27.13 -3.67 -10.38
CA THR A 194 27.38 -5.06 -9.97
C THR A 194 28.79 -5.51 -10.29
N SER A 195 29.39 -6.34 -9.44
CA SER A 195 30.58 -7.13 -9.80
C SER A 195 30.22 -8.29 -10.74
N THR A 196 31.21 -9.11 -11.12
CA THR A 196 31.01 -10.35 -11.89
C THR A 196 30.40 -11.50 -11.07
N TYR A 197 30.08 -11.26 -9.80
CA TYR A 197 29.51 -12.27 -8.90
C TYR A 197 28.05 -12.60 -9.26
N VAL A 198 27.79 -13.85 -9.63
CA VAL A 198 26.47 -14.31 -10.13
C VAL A 198 25.32 -13.99 -9.18
N TRP A 199 25.48 -14.24 -7.88
CA TRP A 199 24.42 -13.99 -6.90
C TRP A 199 24.09 -12.51 -6.73
N GLU A 200 25.07 -11.64 -6.89
CA GLU A 200 24.87 -10.20 -6.88
C GLU A 200 24.07 -9.74 -8.10
N ILE A 201 24.40 -10.26 -9.28
CA ILE A 201 23.66 -9.99 -10.52
C ILE A 201 22.21 -10.48 -10.38
N CYS A 202 21.98 -11.70 -9.87
CA CYS A 202 20.63 -12.21 -9.62
C CYS A 202 19.86 -11.33 -8.63
N PHE A 203 20.51 -10.85 -7.57
CA PHE A 203 19.89 -9.95 -6.60
C PHE A 203 19.52 -8.60 -7.24
N ALA A 204 20.42 -7.99 -8.02
CA ALA A 204 20.14 -6.76 -8.76
C ALA A 204 18.96 -6.91 -9.74
N VAL A 205 18.90 -8.02 -10.48
CA VAL A 205 17.77 -8.33 -11.37
C VAL A 205 16.46 -8.45 -10.58
N ALA A 206 16.49 -9.12 -9.42
CA ALA A 206 15.31 -9.24 -8.56
C ALA A 206 14.84 -7.87 -8.02
N ILE A 207 15.76 -6.97 -7.69
CA ILE A 207 15.46 -5.58 -7.29
C ILE A 207 14.76 -4.85 -8.44
N SER A 208 15.29 -4.91 -9.67
CA SER A 208 14.70 -4.23 -10.82
C SER A 208 13.30 -4.74 -11.17
N ILE A 209 13.08 -6.06 -11.18
CA ILE A 209 11.76 -6.65 -11.44
C ILE A 209 10.76 -6.25 -10.34
N SER A 210 11.18 -6.37 -9.08
CA SER A 210 10.33 -6.04 -7.93
C SER A 210 9.97 -4.56 -7.90
N GLY A 211 10.94 -3.67 -8.20
CA GLY A 211 10.74 -2.24 -8.34
C GLY A 211 9.72 -1.91 -9.42
N LEU A 212 9.83 -2.54 -10.59
CA LEU A 212 8.91 -2.31 -11.70
C LEU A 212 7.47 -2.69 -11.33
N VAL A 213 7.28 -3.90 -10.79
CA VAL A 213 5.96 -4.40 -10.39
C VAL A 213 5.33 -3.52 -9.32
N LEU A 214 6.09 -3.19 -8.27
CA LEU A 214 5.57 -2.38 -7.15
C LEU A 214 5.29 -0.94 -7.57
N PHE A 215 6.13 -0.34 -8.40
CA PHE A 215 5.92 1.01 -8.92
C PHE A 215 4.71 1.07 -9.84
N SER A 216 4.55 0.11 -10.75
CA SER A 216 3.34 -0.01 -11.59
C SER A 216 2.07 -0.20 -10.76
N PHE A 217 2.12 -1.03 -9.72
CA PHE A 217 0.98 -1.23 -8.82
C PHE A 217 0.60 0.05 -8.05
N LEU A 218 1.60 0.80 -7.59
CA LEU A 218 1.38 2.07 -6.88
C LEU A 218 0.72 3.10 -7.81
N ILE A 219 1.23 3.25 -9.03
CA ILE A 219 0.65 4.15 -10.04
C ILE A 219 -0.77 3.72 -10.40
N GLY A 220 -1.00 2.44 -10.71
CA GLY A 220 -2.31 1.95 -11.13
C GLY A 220 -3.39 2.18 -10.08
N ASN A 221 -3.06 1.93 -8.81
CA ASN A 221 -4.00 2.19 -7.72
C ASN A 221 -4.19 3.68 -7.48
N MET A 222 -3.12 4.48 -7.49
CA MET A 222 -3.21 5.94 -7.34
C MET A 222 -4.06 6.58 -8.45
N GLN A 223 -3.92 6.12 -9.68
CA GLN A 223 -4.72 6.57 -10.81
C GLN A 223 -6.21 6.23 -10.60
N THR A 224 -6.52 5.03 -10.13
CA THR A 224 -7.91 4.63 -9.82
C THR A 224 -8.52 5.52 -8.73
N TYR A 225 -7.75 5.85 -7.69
CA TYR A 225 -8.20 6.77 -6.63
C TYR A 225 -8.43 8.19 -7.15
N LEU A 226 -7.49 8.75 -7.91
CA LEU A 226 -7.63 10.08 -8.50
C LEU A 226 -8.82 10.14 -9.47
N GLN A 227 -9.00 9.09 -10.27
CA GLN A 227 -10.14 8.96 -11.18
C GLN A 227 -11.45 8.98 -10.40
N SER A 228 -11.61 8.17 -9.35
CA SER A 228 -12.86 8.14 -8.56
C SER A 228 -13.30 9.52 -8.03
N THR A 229 -12.34 10.33 -7.57
CA THR A 229 -12.59 11.69 -7.06
C THR A 229 -12.89 12.68 -8.18
N THR A 230 -12.22 12.54 -9.32
CA THR A 230 -12.37 13.43 -10.47
C THR A 230 -13.56 13.08 -11.36
N THR A 231 -14.08 11.84 -11.33
CA THR A 231 -15.19 11.40 -12.19
C THR A 231 -16.40 12.32 -12.07
N ARG A 232 -16.84 12.68 -10.85
CA ARG A 232 -18.01 13.55 -10.67
C ARG A 232 -17.78 14.98 -11.15
N LEU A 233 -16.56 15.48 -11.04
CA LEU A 233 -16.18 16.81 -11.54
C LEU A 233 -16.07 16.81 -13.07
N GLU A 234 -15.56 15.73 -13.66
CA GLU A 234 -15.47 15.59 -15.11
C GLU A 234 -16.83 15.32 -15.75
N GLU A 235 -17.68 14.46 -15.17
CA GLU A 235 -19.07 14.27 -15.60
C GLU A 235 -19.82 15.62 -15.65
N MET A 236 -19.61 16.46 -14.64
CA MET A 236 -20.11 17.82 -14.62
C MET A 236 -19.57 18.69 -15.74
N ARG A 237 -18.23 18.72 -15.90
CA ARG A 237 -17.57 19.54 -16.92
C ARG A 237 -18.03 19.15 -18.31
N VAL A 238 -18.21 17.85 -18.56
CA VAL A 238 -18.76 17.31 -19.81
C VAL A 238 -20.22 17.75 -19.98
N LYS A 239 -21.10 17.49 -19.01
CA LYS A 239 -22.51 17.92 -19.08
C LYS A 239 -22.67 19.42 -19.33
N ARG A 240 -21.84 20.24 -18.67
CA ARG A 240 -21.83 21.70 -18.87
C ARG A 240 -21.38 22.09 -20.28
N ARG A 241 -20.33 21.45 -20.82
CA ARG A 241 -19.89 21.68 -22.21
C ARG A 241 -20.96 21.28 -23.21
N ASP A 242 -21.59 20.13 -23.01
CA ASP A 242 -22.66 19.63 -23.88
C ASP A 242 -23.88 20.57 -23.86
N ALA A 243 -24.26 21.08 -22.68
CA ALA A 243 -25.33 22.07 -22.54
C ALA A 243 -25.00 23.38 -23.25
N GLU A 244 -23.79 23.93 -23.10
CA GLU A 244 -23.35 25.12 -23.81
C GLU A 244 -23.37 24.92 -25.33
N GLN A 245 -22.87 23.78 -25.81
CA GLN A 245 -22.87 23.47 -27.23
C GLN A 245 -24.31 23.32 -27.78
N TRP A 246 -25.20 22.70 -27.02
CA TRP A 246 -26.61 22.58 -27.36
C TRP A 246 -27.31 23.95 -27.41
N MET A 247 -27.06 24.83 -26.42
CA MET A 247 -27.58 26.20 -26.39
C MET A 247 -27.00 27.06 -27.52
N SER A 248 -25.76 26.81 -27.92
CA SER A 248 -25.10 27.41 -29.09
C SER A 248 -25.81 27.06 -30.38
N HIS A 249 -25.95 25.76 -30.63
CA HIS A 249 -26.57 25.22 -31.84
C HIS A 249 -28.03 25.67 -32.01
N ARG A 250 -28.79 25.81 -30.91
CA ARG A 250 -30.18 26.28 -30.97
C ARG A 250 -30.35 27.80 -31.05
N LEU A 251 -29.26 28.57 -31.12
CA LEU A 251 -29.29 30.03 -31.23
C LEU A 251 -30.13 30.69 -30.12
N LEU A 252 -30.05 30.17 -28.89
CA LEU A 252 -30.81 30.73 -27.77
C LEU A 252 -30.33 32.14 -27.43
N PRO A 253 -31.24 33.08 -27.12
CA PRO A 253 -30.86 34.43 -26.71
C PRO A 253 -30.10 34.42 -25.38
N ASP A 254 -29.14 35.34 -25.23
CA ASP A 254 -28.19 35.33 -24.10
C ASP A 254 -28.87 35.45 -22.74
N THR A 255 -29.99 36.17 -22.66
CA THR A 255 -30.79 36.27 -21.42
C THR A 255 -31.34 34.93 -20.95
N LEU A 256 -31.68 34.02 -21.88
CA LEU A 256 -32.15 32.68 -21.57
C LEU A 256 -30.98 31.76 -21.20
N ARG A 257 -29.84 31.87 -21.90
CA ARG A 257 -28.60 31.14 -21.56
C ARG A 257 -28.12 31.47 -20.16
N GLU A 258 -28.11 32.75 -19.78
CA GLU A 258 -27.74 33.21 -18.44
C GLU A 258 -28.62 32.57 -17.37
N ARG A 259 -29.93 32.46 -17.63
CA ARG A 259 -30.89 31.81 -16.72
C ARG A 259 -30.65 30.31 -16.60
N ILE A 260 -30.33 29.63 -17.72
CA ILE A 260 -30.02 28.20 -17.73
C ILE A 260 -28.72 27.95 -16.94
N ARG A 261 -27.65 28.71 -17.19
CA ARG A 261 -26.37 28.61 -16.45
C ARG A 261 -26.56 28.76 -14.95
N ARG A 262 -27.34 29.77 -14.50
CA ARG A 262 -27.63 29.97 -13.08
C ARG A 262 -28.43 28.82 -12.48
N TYR A 263 -29.41 28.29 -13.23
CA TYR A 263 -30.20 27.15 -12.78
C TYR A 263 -29.35 25.89 -12.64
N GLU A 264 -28.48 25.57 -13.59
CA GLU A 264 -27.58 24.42 -13.52
C GLU A 264 -26.57 24.54 -12.36
N GLN A 265 -25.97 25.72 -12.17
CA GLN A 265 -25.10 25.98 -11.03
C GLN A 265 -25.80 25.77 -9.70
N TYR A 266 -27.02 26.30 -9.56
CA TYR A 266 -27.84 26.10 -8.36
C TYR A 266 -28.20 24.63 -8.14
N LYS A 267 -28.66 23.94 -9.19
CA LYS A 267 -29.01 22.50 -9.13
C LYS A 267 -27.80 21.68 -8.70
N TRP A 268 -26.61 22.00 -9.20
CA TRP A 268 -25.38 21.32 -8.79
C TRP A 268 -25.05 21.51 -7.31
N GLN A 269 -25.11 22.76 -6.81
CA GLN A 269 -24.80 23.05 -5.41
C GLN A 269 -25.74 22.29 -4.45
N GLU A 270 -27.01 22.13 -4.82
CA GLU A 270 -28.00 21.44 -3.99
C GLU A 270 -27.89 19.91 -4.08
N THR A 271 -27.71 19.35 -5.29
CA THR A 271 -27.81 17.89 -5.54
C THR A 271 -26.46 17.18 -5.62
N ARG A 272 -25.34 17.92 -5.73
CA ARG A 272 -23.98 17.39 -5.98
C ARG A 272 -23.92 16.39 -7.14
N GLY A 273 -24.78 16.57 -8.14
CA GLY A 273 -24.78 15.78 -9.37
C GLY A 273 -25.63 14.53 -9.36
N VAL A 274 -26.35 14.27 -8.27
CA VAL A 274 -27.24 13.12 -8.20
C VAL A 274 -28.47 13.38 -9.05
N ASP A 275 -28.70 12.51 -10.02
CA ASP A 275 -29.96 12.47 -10.77
C ASP A 275 -30.99 11.67 -9.97
N GLU A 276 -31.76 12.39 -9.15
CA GLU A 276 -32.77 11.82 -8.25
C GLU A 276 -33.82 10.99 -9.01
N GLU A 277 -34.21 11.39 -10.22
CA GLU A 277 -35.23 10.69 -11.01
C GLU A 277 -34.70 9.34 -11.52
N ASN A 278 -33.48 9.31 -12.06
CA ASN A 278 -32.84 8.08 -12.49
C ASN A 278 -32.56 7.14 -11.29
N LEU A 279 -32.07 7.70 -10.17
CA LEU A 279 -31.86 6.95 -8.93
C LEU A 279 -33.16 6.27 -8.49
N LEU A 280 -34.24 7.02 -8.35
CA LEU A 280 -35.56 6.49 -7.97
C LEU A 280 -36.10 5.51 -9.01
N CYS A 281 -35.79 5.66 -10.30
CA CYS A 281 -36.22 4.74 -11.36
C CYS A 281 -35.64 3.32 -11.19
N ASN A 282 -34.41 3.19 -10.68
CA ASN A 282 -33.72 1.91 -10.53
C ASN A 282 -34.14 1.10 -9.28
N LEU A 283 -34.92 1.70 -8.35
CA LEU A 283 -35.36 1.02 -7.13
C LEU A 283 -36.62 0.14 -7.36
N PRO A 284 -36.85 -0.91 -6.54
CA PRO A 284 -38.13 -1.63 -6.50
C PRO A 284 -39.29 -0.69 -6.11
N LYS A 285 -40.50 -1.00 -6.59
CA LYS A 285 -41.70 -0.15 -6.37
C LYS A 285 -41.98 0.12 -4.88
N ASP A 286 -41.74 -0.86 -4.03
CA ASP A 286 -41.97 -0.76 -2.59
C ASP A 286 -41.01 0.26 -1.93
N LEU A 287 -39.70 0.16 -2.21
CA LEU A 287 -38.74 1.16 -1.70
C LEU A 287 -39.02 2.56 -2.24
N LYS A 288 -39.42 2.71 -3.51
CA LYS A 288 -39.80 4.02 -4.06
C LYS A 288 -40.96 4.62 -3.28
N ARG A 289 -41.97 3.82 -2.94
CA ARG A 289 -43.15 4.26 -2.20
C ARG A 289 -42.77 4.73 -0.80
N ASP A 290 -41.91 3.98 -0.11
CA ASP A 290 -41.48 4.28 1.25
C ASP A 290 -40.61 5.54 1.30
N ILE A 291 -39.68 5.69 0.36
CA ILE A 291 -38.85 6.92 0.22
C ILE A 291 -39.74 8.13 -0.05
N LYS A 292 -40.69 8.03 -0.98
CA LYS A 292 -41.65 9.11 -1.30
C LYS A 292 -42.51 9.49 -0.10
N ARG A 293 -42.98 8.50 0.67
CA ARG A 293 -43.76 8.75 1.90
C ARG A 293 -42.93 9.49 2.94
N HIS A 294 -41.67 9.10 3.12
CA HIS A 294 -40.76 9.75 4.07
C HIS A 294 -40.43 11.20 3.69
N LEU A 295 -40.09 11.44 2.42
CA LEU A 295 -39.83 12.79 1.90
C LEU A 295 -41.07 13.69 1.96
N CYS A 296 -42.25 13.16 1.63
CA CYS A 296 -43.51 13.89 1.70
C CYS A 296 -43.87 14.29 3.14
N LEU A 297 -43.73 13.36 4.09
CA LEU A 297 -44.01 13.60 5.51
C LEU A 297 -43.17 14.76 6.05
N ALA A 298 -41.88 14.79 5.72
CA ALA A 298 -40.96 15.86 6.12
C ALA A 298 -41.34 17.24 5.53
N LEU A 299 -41.98 17.27 4.35
CA LEU A 299 -42.45 18.51 3.72
C LEU A 299 -43.79 18.99 4.30
N LEU A 300 -44.72 18.07 4.58
CA LEU A 300 -46.04 18.37 5.13
C LEU A 300 -45.95 18.93 6.56
N MET A 301 -45.09 18.36 7.42
CA MET A 301 -44.89 18.89 8.78
C MET A 301 -44.25 20.29 8.81
N ARG A 302 -43.68 20.74 7.69
CA ARG A 302 -43.05 22.06 7.59
C ARG A 302 -44.05 23.18 7.25
N VAL A 303 -45.29 22.81 6.90
CA VAL A 303 -46.34 23.75 6.51
C VAL A 303 -47.46 23.71 7.56
N PRO A 304 -47.65 24.77 8.37
CA PRO A 304 -48.55 24.77 9.53
C PRO A 304 -50.04 24.58 9.18
N MET A 305 -50.43 24.73 7.91
CA MET A 305 -51.80 24.41 7.46
C MET A 305 -52.10 22.90 7.40
N PHE A 306 -51.07 22.05 7.26
CA PHE A 306 -51.25 20.60 7.08
C PHE A 306 -51.04 19.79 8.36
N GLU A 307 -50.69 20.44 9.46
CA GLU A 307 -50.45 19.81 10.77
C GLU A 307 -51.73 19.18 11.38
N LYS A 308 -52.91 19.56 10.89
CA LYS A 308 -54.22 19.11 11.39
C LYS A 308 -55.08 18.33 10.38
N MET A 309 -54.52 17.90 9.24
CA MET A 309 -55.29 17.18 8.22
C MET A 309 -55.19 15.64 8.34
N ASP A 310 -56.32 14.99 8.07
CA ASP A 310 -56.68 13.61 8.42
C ASP A 310 -55.86 12.50 7.71
N GLU A 311 -55.84 11.30 8.30
CA GLU A 311 -55.06 10.12 7.84
C GLU A 311 -55.35 9.68 6.39
N GLN A 312 -56.48 10.07 5.81
CA GLN A 312 -56.88 9.67 4.45
C GLN A 312 -56.12 10.38 3.31
N LEU A 313 -55.50 11.54 3.54
CA LEU A 313 -54.74 12.24 2.49
C LEU A 313 -53.32 11.65 2.29
N TRP A 314 -52.85 10.83 3.23
CA TRP A 314 -51.53 10.19 3.19
C TRP A 314 -51.38 9.22 2.00
N MET A 315 -52.49 8.60 1.60
CA MET A 315 -52.59 7.76 0.40
C MET A 315 -52.34 8.53 -0.90
N HIS A 316 -52.72 9.81 -0.95
CA HIS A 316 -52.54 10.66 -2.14
C HIS A 316 -51.11 11.14 -2.33
N CYS A 317 -50.26 11.11 -1.29
CA CYS A 317 -48.87 11.58 -1.45
C CYS A 317 -48.00 10.66 -2.32
N ALA A 318 -48.40 9.40 -2.50
CA ALA A 318 -47.78 8.50 -3.47
C ALA A 318 -47.90 9.02 -4.93
N ILE A 319 -48.99 9.73 -5.24
CA ILE A 319 -49.33 10.22 -6.58
C ILE A 319 -48.69 11.58 -6.87
N VAL A 320 -48.61 12.48 -5.88
CA VAL A 320 -48.16 13.88 -6.06
C VAL A 320 -46.66 14.02 -6.34
N SER A 321 -45.84 13.02 -5.99
CA SER A 321 -44.38 13.12 -6.03
C SER A 321 -43.73 13.04 -7.42
N SER A 322 -44.47 12.89 -8.53
CA SER A 322 -43.82 12.73 -9.85
C SER A 322 -43.37 14.04 -10.53
N GLN A 323 -43.72 15.22 -10.01
CA GLN A 323 -43.40 16.50 -10.69
C GLN A 323 -42.74 17.60 -9.85
N PHE A 324 -42.52 17.38 -8.55
CA PHE A 324 -42.11 18.45 -7.63
C PHE A 324 -40.77 18.20 -6.95
N TYR A 325 -39.66 18.43 -7.66
CA TYR A 325 -38.36 18.63 -7.02
C TYR A 325 -37.64 19.88 -7.54
N THR A 326 -37.80 20.97 -6.77
CA THR A 326 -36.78 21.98 -6.46
C THR A 326 -37.42 23.06 -5.56
N ARG A 327 -36.68 23.48 -4.53
CA ARG A 327 -37.08 24.39 -3.42
C ARG A 327 -37.91 25.64 -3.81
N ARG A 328 -37.83 26.12 -5.06
CA ARG A 328 -38.60 27.27 -5.56
C ARG A 328 -40.04 26.96 -6.01
N LYS A 329 -40.41 25.70 -6.29
CA LYS A 329 -41.80 25.38 -6.66
C LYS A 329 -42.73 25.26 -5.46
N ALA A 330 -42.21 24.95 -4.27
CA ALA A 330 -42.99 24.98 -3.02
C ALA A 330 -43.54 26.39 -2.72
N THR A 331 -42.80 27.45 -3.09
CA THR A 331 -43.24 28.84 -2.93
C THR A 331 -44.39 29.22 -3.88
N LEU A 332 -44.51 28.56 -5.03
CA LEU A 332 -45.60 28.78 -5.98
C LEU A 332 -46.89 28.07 -5.53
N PHE A 333 -46.80 26.87 -4.95
CA PHE A 333 -47.98 26.14 -4.47
C PHE A 333 -48.66 26.87 -3.28
N GLY A 334 -47.88 27.48 -2.38
CA GLY A 334 -48.42 28.35 -1.32
C GLY A 334 -49.06 29.66 -1.81
N ARG A 335 -48.92 30.01 -3.10
CA ARG A 335 -49.62 31.14 -3.74
C ARG A 335 -50.85 30.72 -4.54
N VAL A 336 -50.96 29.46 -4.93
CA VAL A 336 -52.12 28.92 -5.66
C VAL A 336 -53.24 28.50 -4.69
N ILE A 337 -52.91 28.28 -3.41
CA ILE A 337 -53.87 28.00 -2.32
C ILE A 337 -54.05 29.24 -1.44
N ARG A 338 -54.14 30.43 -2.04
CA ARG A 338 -54.58 31.64 -1.34
C ARG A 338 -55.66 32.33 -2.15
#